data_AF-A0A5B0KV54-F1
#
_entry.id   AF-A0A5B0KV54-F1
#
_cell.length_a   1.000
_cell.length_b   1.000
_cell.length_c   1.000
_cell.angle_alpha   90.00
_cell.angle_beta   90.00
_cell.angle_gamma   90.00
#
_symmetry.space_group_name_H-M   'P 1'
#
loop_
_entity.id
_entity.type
_entity.pdbx_description
1 polymer ?
#
loop_
_entity_poly.entity_id
_entity_poly.type
_entity_poly.pdbx_seq_one_letter_code
_entity_poly.pdbx_strand_id
1 'polypeptide(L)' 'MQTMSFSVAPLDQGMSFKAKAYQALRQAITQMDIYGGPSEIRLDER' A
#
# COMPACT_ATOMS: atom_id res chain seq x y z
N MET A 1 43.65 9.13 -20.34
CA MET A 1 42.84 7.97 -19.89
C MET A 1 41.43 8.16 -20.45
N GLN A 2 40.98 7.27 -21.34
CA GLN A 2 39.67 7.39 -21.98
C GLN A 2 38.64 6.66 -21.10
N THR A 3 37.67 7.40 -20.55
CA THR A 3 36.59 6.81 -19.74
C THR A 3 35.52 6.28 -20.68
N MET A 4 35.41 4.95 -20.79
CA MET A 4 34.30 4.31 -21.48
C MET A 4 32.99 4.65 -20.77
N SER A 5 32.07 5.30 -21.47
CA SER A 5 30.70 5.52 -21.01
C SER A 5 29.82 4.38 -21.48
N PHE A 6 29.21 3.67 -20.53
CA PHE A 6 28.20 2.66 -20.82
C PHE A 6 26.83 3.32 -20.85
N SER A 7 26.06 3.09 -21.92
CA SER A 7 24.66 3.51 -22.01
C SER A 7 23.80 2.50 -21.25
N VAL A 8 23.78 2.62 -19.92
CA VAL A 8 22.95 1.77 -19.05
C VAL A 8 21.73 2.59 -18.64
N ALA A 9 20.54 2.12 -19.01
CA ALA A 9 19.31 2.72 -18.54
C ALA A 9 19.19 2.54 -17.02
N PRO A 10 18.78 3.57 -16.26
CA PRO A 10 18.52 3.43 -14.84
C PRO A 10 17.50 2.30 -14.60
N LEU A 11 17.75 1.46 -13.61
CA LEU A 11 16.74 0.52 -13.15
C LEU A 11 15.54 1.35 -12.68
N ASP A 12 14.37 1.11 -13.29
CA ASP A 12 13.12 1.72 -12.86
C ASP A 12 12.89 1.34 -11.40
N GLN A 13 13.10 2.30 -10.51
CA GLN A 13 12.77 2.18 -9.11
C GLN A 13 11.27 2.43 -8.99
N GLY A 14 10.48 1.46 -9.47
CA GLY A 14 9.04 1.43 -9.21
C GLY A 14 8.78 1.58 -7.70
N MET A 15 7.53 1.79 -7.30
CA MET A 15 7.15 2.10 -5.91
C MET A 15 8.01 1.35 -4.87
N SER A 16 8.72 2.11 -4.03
CA SER A 16 9.55 1.53 -2.97
C SER A 16 8.75 0.53 -2.13
N PHE A 17 9.43 -0.45 -1.53
CA PHE A 17 8.77 -1.38 -0.61
C PHE A 17 8.02 -0.67 0.51
N LYS A 18 8.53 0.48 0.98
CA LYS A 18 7.85 1.36 1.93
C LYS A 18 6.50 1.85 1.40
N ALA A 19 6.46 2.32 0.15
CA ALA A 19 5.23 2.79 -0.48
C ALA A 19 4.20 1.66 -0.63
N LYS A 20 4.66 0.47 -1.03
CA LYS A 20 3.81 -0.74 -1.13
C LYS A 20 3.23 -1.15 0.23
N ALA A 21 4.06 -1.18 1.27
CA ALA A 21 3.63 -1.50 2.63
C ALA A 21 2.59 -0.50 3.15
N TYR A 22 2.84 0.80 2.97
CA TYR A 22 1.90 1.85 3.37
C TYR A 22 0.55 1.71 2.65
N GLN A 23 0.56 1.45 1.34
CA GLN A 23 -0.66 1.25 0.56
C GLN A 23 -1.44 0.02 1.02
N ALA A 24 -0.76 -1.10 1.24
CA ALA A 24 -1.40 -2.34 1.70
C ALA A 24 -2.07 -2.17 3.07
N LEU A 25 -1.36 -1.55 4.03
CA LEU A 25 -1.91 -1.27 5.36
C LEU A 25 -3.09 -0.32 5.30
N ARG A 26 -2.98 0.77 4.51
CA ARG A 26 -4.08 1.71 4.31
C ARG A 26 -5.32 1.01 3.74
N GLN A 27 -5.14 0.22 2.69
CA GLN A 27 -6.24 -0.51 2.06
C GLN A 27 -6.91 -1.46 3.06
N ALA A 28 -6.13 -2.28 3.78
CA ALA A 28 -6.65 -3.20 4.77
C ALA A 28 -7.48 -2.50 5.86
N ILE A 29 -7.05 -1.32 6.34
CA ILE A 29 -7.78 -0.55 7.34
C ILE A 29 -9.06 0.04 6.73
N THR A 30 -8.97 0.68 5.57
CA THR A 30 -10.10 1.41 4.98
C THR A 30 -11.19 0.53 4.37
N GLN A 31 -10.83 -0.68 3.93
CA GLN A 31 -11.74 -1.65 3.32
C GLN A 31 -12.22 -2.70 4.33
N MET A 32 -11.83 -2.58 5.60
CA MET A 32 -12.31 -3.50 6.63
C MET A 32 -13.80 -3.25 6.84
N ASP A 33 -14.60 -4.23 6.45
CA ASP A 33 -16.05 -4.20 6.64
C ASP A 33 -16.38 -4.54 8.10
N ILE A 34 -16.35 -3.53 8.96
CA ILE A 34 -16.62 -3.67 10.39
C ILE A 34 -18.12 -3.79 10.72
N TYR A 35 -19.00 -3.60 9.72
CA TYR A 35 -20.46 -3.59 9.90
C TYR A 35 -21.21 -4.62 9.06
N GLY A 36 -20.58 -5.25 8.05
CA GLY A 36 -21.22 -6.27 7.20
C GLY A 36 -21.23 -7.68 7.79
N GLY A 37 -20.92 -7.84 9.07
CA GLY A 37 -21.14 -9.09 9.78
C GLY A 37 -22.65 -9.39 9.89
N PRO A 38 -23.08 -10.66 9.88
CA PRO A 38 -24.49 -11.04 10.04
C PRO A 38 -25.04 -10.78 11.46
N SER A 39 -24.22 -10.27 12.36
CA SER A 39 -24.62 -9.90 13.72
C SER A 39 -25.41 -8.59 13.71
N GLU A 40 -26.51 -8.56 14.46
CA GLU A 40 -27.29 -7.35 14.69
C GLU A 40 -26.43 -6.23 15.29
N ILE A 41 -26.42 -5.06 14.63
CA ILE A 41 -25.75 -3.86 15.12
C ILE A 41 -26.62 -3.27 16.23
N ARG A 42 -26.28 -3.56 17.49
CA ARG A 42 -26.95 -2.98 18.65
C ARG A 42 -26.51 -1.55 18.88
N LEU A 43 -27.31 -0.60 18.42
CA LEU A 43 -27.20 0.81 18.76
C LEU A 43 -27.90 1.02 20.11
N ASP A 44 -27.23 0.67 21.22
CA ASP A 44 -27.70 1.12 22.53
C ASP A 44 -27.35 2.61 22.64
N GLU A 45 -28.34 3.45 22.37
CA GLU A 45 -28.30 4.91 22.52
C GLU A 45 -28.17 5.23 24.03
N ARG A 46 -26.93 5.27 24.54
CA ARG A 46 -26.63 5.79 25.88
C ARG A 46 -26.35 7.28 25.87
#